data_AF-A0A4Y2N7N9-F1
#
_entry.id   AF-A0A4Y2N7N9-F1
#
_cell.length_a   1.000
_cell.length_b   1.000
_cell.length_c   1.000
_cell.angle_alpha   90.00
_cell.angle_beta   90.00
_cell.angle_gamma   90.00
#
_symmetry.space_group_name_H-M   'P 1'
#
loop_
_entity.id
_entity.type
_entity.pdbx_description
1 polymer ?
#
loop_
_entity_poly.entity_id
_entity_poly.type
_entity_poly.pdbx_seq_one_letter_code
_entity_poly.pdbx_strand_id
1 'polypeptide(L)'
;MSKKGDDSWVLVGKDGRTHDLSHGMIFIGREECDIVLQAASADKRHAVLCYNNGEQKFHIKDLNSLTGTYVNGIRIPEQTYVKLKRLDCIRFGYDILL
;
A
#
# COMPACT_ATOMS: atom_id res chain seq x y z
N MET A 1 12.07 -13.10 29.87
CA MET A 1 12.23 -11.82 29.15
C MET A 1 12.49 -12.14 27.68
N SER A 2 11.42 -12.17 26.86
CA SER A 2 11.55 -12.43 25.42
C SER A 2 11.85 -11.11 24.71
N LYS A 3 12.88 -11.10 23.85
CA LYS A 3 13.20 -9.94 23.01
C LYS A 3 12.01 -9.66 22.10
N LYS A 4 11.43 -8.46 22.25
CA LYS A 4 10.42 -7.88 21.36
C LYS A 4 11.11 -7.63 20.01
N GLY A 5 11.05 -8.63 19.12
CA GLY A 5 11.52 -8.50 17.74
C GLY A 5 10.55 -7.60 16.98
N ASP A 6 11.09 -6.64 16.27
CA ASP A 6 10.41 -5.49 15.69
C ASP A 6 9.23 -5.89 14.76
N ASP A 7 8.01 -5.60 15.20
CA ASP A 7 6.76 -5.81 14.44
C ASP A 7 6.47 -4.61 13.51
N SER A 8 7.51 -3.84 13.19
CA SER A 8 7.45 -2.69 12.32
C SER A 8 7.35 -3.13 10.86
N TRP A 9 6.42 -2.50 10.14
CA TRP A 9 6.31 -2.64 8.70
C TRP A 9 6.72 -1.33 8.06
N VAL A 10 7.47 -1.44 6.97
CA VAL A 10 7.94 -0.32 6.18
C VAL A 10 7.56 -0.58 4.73
N LEU A 11 6.96 0.42 4.07
CA LEU A 11 6.85 0.43 2.63
C LEU A 11 8.07 1.14 2.06
N VAL A 12 8.81 0.45 1.18
CA VAL A 12 10.01 1.00 0.55
C VAL A 12 9.69 1.34 -0.91
N GLY A 13 9.79 2.63 -1.24
CA GLY A 13 9.61 3.14 -2.59
C GLY A 13 10.75 2.74 -3.52
N LYS A 14 10.49 2.70 -4.84
CA LYS A 14 11.54 2.45 -5.86
C LYS A 14 12.65 3.50 -5.85
N ASP A 15 12.35 4.71 -5.36
CA ASP A 15 13.28 5.82 -5.17
C ASP A 15 14.13 5.69 -3.88
N GLY A 16 13.95 4.61 -3.12
CA GLY A 16 14.63 4.36 -1.85
C GLY A 16 14.00 5.04 -0.64
N ARG A 17 12.92 5.83 -0.80
CA ARG A 17 12.20 6.41 0.33
C ARG A 17 11.49 5.32 1.12
N THR A 18 11.45 5.48 2.44
CA THR A 18 10.79 4.54 3.35
C THR A 18 9.63 5.22 4.05
N HIS A 19 8.52 4.50 4.18
CA HIS A 19 7.34 4.93 4.91
C HIS A 19 7.04 3.91 6.02
N ASP A 20 7.20 4.33 7.27
CA ASP A 20 6.81 3.51 8.42
C ASP A 20 5.29 3.40 8.47
N LEU A 21 4.80 2.17 8.58
CA LEU A 21 3.35 1.91 8.57
C LEU A 21 2.83 1.87 10.01
N SER A 22 1.99 2.86 10.34
CA SER A 22 1.24 2.86 11.60
C SER A 22 0.17 1.76 11.60
N HIS A 23 -0.22 1.28 12.78
CA HIS A 23 -1.24 0.24 12.96
C HIS A 23 -2.68 0.77 12.76
N GLY A 24 -2.88 1.67 11.79
CA GLY A 24 -4.15 2.31 11.46
C GLY A 24 -4.52 2.17 9.99
N MET A 25 -5.37 3.08 9.53
CA MET A 25 -5.63 3.27 8.10
C MET A 25 -4.61 4.24 7.52
N ILE A 26 -4.00 3.87 6.40
CA ILE A 26 -3.02 4.68 5.68
C ILE A 26 -3.52 4.81 4.25
N PHE A 27 -3.96 6.01 3.89
CA PHE A 27 -4.44 6.33 2.56
C PHE A 27 -3.27 6.59 1.61
N ILE A 28 -3.40 6.08 0.39
CA ILE A 28 -2.39 6.17 -0.65
C ILE A 28 -3.05 6.72 -1.91
N GLY A 29 -2.45 7.75 -2.49
CA GLY A 29 -2.99 8.40 -3.68
C GLY A 29 -2.20 9.64 -4.04
N ARG A 30 -2.65 10.39 -5.04
CA ARG A 30 -1.91 11.55 -5.57
C ARG A 30 -2.03 12.82 -4.74
N GLU A 31 -3.07 12.95 -3.93
CA GLU A 31 -3.30 14.14 -3.08
C GLU A 31 -4.13 13.77 -1.84
N GLU A 32 -4.00 14.56 -0.77
CA GLU A 32 -4.78 14.37 0.48
C GLU A 32 -4.67 12.96 1.09
N CYS A 33 -3.48 12.35 1.00
CA CYS A 33 -3.19 10.99 1.46
C CYS A 33 -1.97 10.97 2.39
N ASP A 34 -1.89 9.95 3.26
CA ASP A 34 -0.75 9.72 4.16
C ASP A 34 0.53 9.40 3.36
N ILE A 35 0.39 8.65 2.26
CA ILE A 35 1.46 8.40 1.29
C ILE A 35 1.05 8.99 -0.06
N VAL A 36 1.77 10.05 -0.46
CA VAL A 36 1.50 10.79 -1.69
C VAL A 36 2.32 10.22 -2.85
N LEU A 37 1.63 9.75 -3.89
CA LEU A 37 2.20 9.22 -5.12
C LEU A 37 2.42 10.31 -6.16
N GLN A 38 3.50 10.22 -6.92
CA GLN A 38 3.80 11.13 -8.03
C GLN A 38 3.22 10.66 -9.38
N ALA A 39 2.81 9.39 -9.47
CA ALA A 39 2.32 8.81 -10.71
C ALA A 39 0.97 9.43 -11.12
N ALA A 40 0.90 10.02 -12.32
CA ALA A 40 -0.32 10.64 -12.85
C ALA A 40 -1.47 9.64 -13.06
N SER A 41 -1.14 8.36 -13.25
CA SER A 41 -2.12 7.27 -13.35
C SER A 41 -2.79 6.94 -12.01
N ALA A 42 -2.19 7.31 -10.89
CA ALA A 42 -2.78 7.08 -9.58
C ALA A 42 -3.88 8.10 -9.27
N ASP A 43 -5.08 7.63 -8.98
CA ASP A 43 -6.18 8.44 -8.44
C ASP A 43 -5.80 9.26 -7.19
N LYS A 44 -6.57 10.33 -6.94
CA LYS A 44 -6.40 11.22 -5.78
C LYS A 44 -6.38 10.44 -4.47
N ARG A 45 -7.34 9.53 -4.30
CA ARG A 45 -7.38 8.50 -3.25
C ARG A 45 -7.50 7.14 -3.92
N HIS A 46 -6.39 6.42 -4.02
CA HIS A 46 -6.25 5.24 -4.87
C HIS A 46 -6.49 3.94 -4.10
N ALA A 47 -5.85 3.82 -2.94
CA ALA A 47 -5.91 2.64 -2.11
C ALA A 47 -5.81 3.00 -0.63
N VAL A 48 -6.11 2.03 0.21
CA VAL A 48 -5.88 2.13 1.65
C VAL A 48 -5.19 0.88 2.16
N LEU A 49 -4.16 1.07 2.99
CA LEU A 49 -3.59 0.03 3.84
C LEU A 49 -4.27 0.06 5.20
N CYS A 50 -4.59 -1.09 5.74
CA CYS A 50 -5.16 -1.23 7.08
C CYS A 50 -4.45 -2.36 7.82
N TYR A 51 -4.04 -2.11 9.06
CA TYR A 51 -3.49 -3.14 9.92
C TYR A 51 -4.60 -3.98 10.55
N ASN A 52 -4.58 -5.29 10.34
CA ASN A 52 -5.47 -6.22 11.00
C ASN A 52 -4.80 -6.76 12.26
N ASN A 53 -5.29 -6.35 13.43
CA ASN A 53 -4.76 -6.77 14.74
C ASN A 53 -4.91 -8.28 15.00
N GLY A 54 -5.96 -8.93 14.46
CA GLY A 54 -6.18 -10.35 14.66
C GLY A 54 -5.16 -11.22 13.92
N GLU A 55 -4.72 -10.75 12.74
CA GLU A 55 -3.71 -11.47 11.94
C GLU A 55 -2.29 -10.93 12.10
N GLN A 56 -2.12 -9.76 12.71
CA GLN A 56 -0.86 -9.01 12.77
C GLN A 56 -0.26 -8.80 11.36
N LYS A 57 -1.11 -8.36 10.43
CA LYS A 57 -0.76 -8.13 9.01
C LYS A 57 -1.46 -6.90 8.45
N PHE A 58 -0.77 -6.23 7.54
CA PHE A 58 -1.41 -5.24 6.67
C PHE A 58 -2.24 -5.90 5.58
N HIS A 59 -3.37 -5.27 5.30
CA HIS A 59 -4.21 -5.55 4.15
C HIS A 59 -4.27 -4.30 3.28
N ILE A 60 -4.28 -4.49 1.97
CA ILE A 60 -4.50 -3.43 0.99
C ILE A 60 -5.89 -3.56 0.39
N LYS A 61 -6.54 -2.43 0.17
CA LYS A 61 -7.81 -2.34 -0.55
C LYS A 61 -7.71 -1.25 -1.61
N ASP A 62 -7.96 -1.61 -2.85
CA ASP A 62 -8.17 -0.65 -3.92
C ASP A 62 -9.52 0.06 -3.74
N LEU A 63 -9.54 1.39 -3.87
CA LEU A 63 -10.71 2.23 -3.62
C LEU A 63 -11.52 2.50 -4.90
N ASN A 64 -11.62 1.52 -5.80
CA ASN A 64 -12.22 1.65 -7.13
C ASN A 64 -11.42 2.63 -8.00
N SER A 65 -10.10 2.44 -8.03
CA SER A 65 -9.20 3.31 -8.78
C SER A 65 -9.30 3.05 -10.29
N LEU A 66 -9.11 4.09 -11.10
CA LEU A 66 -9.24 4.00 -12.56
C LEU A 66 -8.27 2.97 -13.18
N THR A 67 -7.03 2.94 -12.71
CA THR A 67 -5.96 2.09 -13.30
C THR A 67 -5.64 0.84 -12.48
N GLY A 68 -6.26 0.70 -11.31
CA GLY A 68 -6.12 -0.43 -10.40
C GLY A 68 -4.84 -0.44 -9.57
N THR A 69 -4.93 -1.22 -8.50
CA THR A 69 -3.82 -1.63 -7.63
C THR A 69 -3.36 -3.05 -7.96
N TYR A 70 -2.06 -3.31 -7.85
CA TYR A 70 -1.45 -4.59 -8.16
C TYR A 70 -0.57 -5.05 -7.00
N VAL A 71 -0.65 -6.34 -6.65
CA VAL A 71 0.24 -7.00 -5.70
C VAL A 71 1.00 -8.09 -6.45
N ASN A 72 2.33 -8.05 -6.40
CA ASN A 72 3.22 -8.94 -7.14
C ASN A 72 2.90 -9.00 -8.65
N GLY A 73 2.53 -7.85 -9.23
CA GLY A 73 2.19 -7.71 -10.64
C GLY A 73 0.76 -8.14 -11.01
N ILE A 74 0.01 -8.75 -10.08
CA ILE A 74 -1.37 -9.20 -10.31
C ILE A 74 -2.34 -8.13 -9.81
N ARG A 75 -3.32 -7.74 -10.65
CA ARG A 75 -4.36 -6.76 -10.26
C ARG A 75 -5.22 -7.37 -9.15
N ILE A 76 -5.40 -6.64 -8.06
CA ILE A 76 -6.31 -7.07 -6.99
C ILE A 76 -7.75 -6.66 -7.30
N PRO A 77 -8.77 -7.36 -6.74
CA PRO A 77 -10.15 -6.91 -6.85
C PRO A 77 -10.34 -5.56 -6.16
N GLU A 78 -11.13 -4.70 -6.78
CA GLU A 78 -11.56 -3.44 -6.16
C GLU A 78 -12.45 -3.69 -4.95
N GLN A 79 -12.47 -2.72 -4.03
CA GLN A 79 -13.30 -2.73 -2.83
C GLN A 79 -13.13 -3.96 -1.90
N THR A 80 -12.10 -4.79 -2.11
CA THR A 80 -11.81 -5.99 -1.33
C THR A 80 -10.45 -5.87 -0.66
N TYR A 81 -10.36 -6.30 0.60
CA TYR A 81 -9.08 -6.35 1.31
C TYR A 81 -8.27 -7.59 0.88
N VAL A 82 -7.03 -7.35 0.44
CA VAL A 82 -6.05 -8.38 0.13
C VAL A 82 -4.93 -8.34 1.15
N LYS A 83 -4.66 -9.48 1.78
CA LYS A 83 -3.59 -9.62 2.76
C LYS A 83 -2.22 -9.48 2.12
N LEU A 84 -1.38 -8.66 2.73
CA LEU A 84 0.02 -8.52 2.33
C LEU A 84 0.92 -9.44 3.16
N LYS A 85 1.98 -9.90 2.50
CA LYS A 85 3.10 -10.60 3.10
C LYS A 85 4.35 -9.75 3.02
N ARG A 86 5.34 -10.13 3.81
CA ARG A 86 6.67 -9.51 3.74
C ARG A 86 7.23 -9.72 2.32
N LEU A 87 7.85 -8.68 1.78
CA LEU A 87 8.42 -8.63 0.42
C LEU A 87 7.40 -8.59 -0.73
N ASP A 88 6.09 -8.51 -0.46
CA ASP A 88 5.13 -8.25 -1.53
C ASP A 88 5.39 -6.87 -2.16
N CYS A 89 5.40 -6.83 -3.49
CA CYS A 89 5.56 -5.61 -4.26
C CYS A 89 4.20 -5.05 -4.62
N ILE A 90 3.92 -3.81 -4.21
CA ILE A 90 2.67 -3.12 -4.51
C ILE A 90 2.91 -2.08 -5.60
N ARG A 91 2.04 -2.03 -6.60
CA ARG A 91 2.02 -0.98 -7.62
C ARG A 91 0.64 -0.35 -7.69
N PHE A 92 0.62 0.97 -7.74
CA PHE A 92 -0.59 1.78 -7.90
C PHE A 92 -0.59 2.35 -9.31
N GLY A 93 -1.53 1.95 -10.15
CA GLY A 93 -1.55 2.29 -11.56
C GLY A 93 -0.29 1.87 -12.32
N TYR A 94 0.20 2.77 -13.18
CA TYR A 94 1.37 2.58 -14.05
C TYR A 94 2.16 3.88 -14.23
N ASP A 95 3.46 3.75 -14.48
CA ASP A 95 4.27 4.90 -14.87
C ASP A 95 4.03 5.16 -16.36
N ILE A 96 3.66 6.40 -16.72
CA ILE A 96 3.72 6.82 -18.12
C ILE A 96 5.18 7.23 -18.36
N LEU A 97 5.95 6.36 -19.00
CA LEU A 97 7.22 6.76 -19.60
C LEU A 97 6.88 7.47 -20.91
N LEU A 98 6.90 8.80 -20.91
CA LEU A 98 7.02 9.60 -22.14
C LEU A 98 8.50 9.78 -22.46
#